data_AF-A0A7S3XWB2-F1
#
_entry.id   AF-A0A7S3XWB2-F1
#
_cell.length_a   1.000
_cell.length_b   1.000
_cell.length_c   1.000
_cell.angle_alpha   90.00
_cell.angle_beta   90.00
_cell.angle_gamma   90.00
#
_symmetry.space_group_name_H-M   'P 1'
#
loop_
_entity.id
_entity.type
_entity.pdbx_description
1 polymer ?
#
loop_
_entity_poly.entity_id
_entity_poly.type
_entity_poly.pdbx_seq_one_letter_code
_entity_poly.pdbx_strand_id
1 'polypeptide(L)'
;DAADRDARLAREARARREAELRRRSTALKMDLPRPVEVNTEIGAVEDDTPMGQADALIRVEALKMLQSDAHKYPVKAPKDMKKDKKGGSKRKRAALAAAAAETLELFPDEQLEEARALVALEAEEIAAQRGDPDGARFAEAWEAAAQDLVYVPSQRSVVRFGAAAKAEKVEALKFQFEATQAQAARLAAKAAKVGQRLALKCGGYGKRAALLHQELATAHEAADTAAIEGVCFATLQRLERAALAPRLQELKDDLARQQADAATLQGAYKALQGQKAALAKAVAEAKKQNGVAAA
;
A
#
# COMPACT_ATOMS: atom_id res chain seq x y z
N ASP A 1 -11.30 66.71 -24.05
CA ASP A 1 -12.25 66.14 -23.07
C ASP A 1 -11.61 65.72 -21.76
N ALA A 2 -12.38 65.69 -20.66
CA ALA A 2 -11.92 65.14 -19.38
C ALA A 2 -11.59 63.64 -19.49
N ALA A 3 -12.36 62.91 -20.32
CA ALA A 3 -12.15 61.49 -20.59
C ALA A 3 -10.77 61.16 -21.19
N ASP A 4 -10.24 62.02 -22.08
CA ASP A 4 -8.91 61.81 -22.68
C ASP A 4 -7.77 61.97 -21.68
N ARG A 5 -7.93 62.90 -20.72
CA ARG A 5 -6.97 63.12 -19.64
C ARG A 5 -6.97 61.94 -18.67
N ASP A 6 -8.15 61.45 -18.31
CA ASP A 6 -8.30 60.29 -17.43
C ASP A 6 -7.76 59.02 -18.10
N ALA A 7 -7.98 58.84 -19.40
CA ALA A 7 -7.42 57.73 -20.16
C ALA A 7 -5.89 57.77 -20.22
N ARG A 8 -5.28 58.96 -20.37
CA ARG A 8 -3.82 59.12 -20.34
C ARG A 8 -3.23 58.81 -18.97
N LEU A 9 -3.83 59.35 -17.90
CA LEU A 9 -3.40 59.08 -16.52
C LEU A 9 -3.56 57.60 -16.16
N ALA A 10 -4.64 56.94 -16.61
CA ALA A 10 -4.84 55.52 -16.43
C ALA A 10 -3.78 54.68 -17.17
N ARG A 11 -3.41 55.07 -18.40
CA ARG A 11 -2.34 54.42 -19.17
C ARG A 11 -0.97 54.57 -18.50
N GLU A 12 -0.63 55.77 -18.04
CA GLU A 12 0.61 56.03 -17.32
C GLU A 12 0.66 55.27 -15.99
N ALA A 13 -0.43 55.26 -15.23
CA ALA A 13 -0.53 54.50 -13.98
C ALA A 13 -0.41 52.98 -14.23
N ARG A 14 -1.00 52.48 -15.32
CA ARG A 14 -0.89 51.07 -15.71
C ARG A 14 0.55 50.74 -16.13
N ALA A 15 1.20 51.57 -16.94
CA ALA A 15 2.59 51.39 -17.35
C ALA A 15 3.54 51.40 -16.15
N ARG A 16 3.35 52.32 -15.19
CA ARG A 16 4.12 52.36 -13.94
C ARG A 16 3.93 51.09 -13.11
N ARG A 17 2.70 50.58 -13.00
CA ARG A 17 2.42 49.31 -12.32
C ARG A 17 3.08 48.14 -13.03
N GLU A 18 2.97 48.04 -14.35
CA GLU A 18 3.59 46.97 -15.13
C GLU A 18 5.13 46.99 -15.03
N ALA A 19 5.74 48.18 -15.05
CA ALA A 19 7.17 48.35 -14.79
C ALA A 19 7.56 47.90 -13.37
N GLU A 20 6.77 48.26 -12.35
CA GLU A 20 6.99 47.81 -10.97
C GLU A 20 6.83 46.28 -10.83
N LEU A 21 5.87 45.68 -11.53
CA LEU A 21 5.70 44.21 -11.60
C LEU A 21 6.93 43.56 -12.23
N ARG A 22 7.45 44.13 -13.32
CA ARG A 22 8.64 43.63 -14.03
C ARG A 22 9.92 43.80 -13.21
N ARG A 23 9.97 44.74 -12.26
CA ARG A 23 11.11 44.94 -11.34
C ARG A 23 11.05 44.09 -10.07
N ARG A 24 10.00 43.27 -9.88
CA ARG A 24 9.95 42.32 -8.76
C ARG A 24 11.05 41.26 -8.84
N SER A 25 11.39 40.70 -7.69
CA SER A 25 12.29 39.54 -7.61
C SER A 25 11.77 38.37 -8.45
N THR A 26 12.68 37.54 -8.94
CA THR A 26 12.34 36.35 -9.74
C THR A 26 11.41 35.40 -8.97
N ALA A 27 11.62 35.25 -7.65
CA ALA A 27 10.77 34.43 -6.79
C ALA A 27 9.31 34.92 -6.76
N LEU A 28 9.07 36.24 -6.78
CA LEU A 28 7.72 36.81 -6.86
C LEU A 28 7.08 36.67 -8.23
N LYS A 29 7.87 36.78 -9.31
CA LYS A 29 7.39 36.62 -10.69
C LYS A 29 6.97 35.18 -10.98
N MET A 30 7.72 34.23 -10.46
CA MET A 30 7.51 32.78 -10.66
C MET A 30 6.57 32.15 -9.62
N ASP A 31 6.02 32.96 -8.70
CA ASP A 31 5.20 32.54 -7.56
C ASP A 31 5.80 31.38 -6.76
N LEU A 32 7.12 31.42 -6.54
CA LEU A 32 7.84 30.40 -5.77
C LEU A 32 7.55 30.54 -4.27
N PRO A 33 7.66 29.43 -3.50
CA PRO A 33 7.51 29.47 -2.04
C PRO A 33 8.49 30.46 -1.40
N ARG A 34 7.96 31.37 -0.57
CA ARG A 34 8.76 32.39 0.13
C ARG A 34 8.73 32.17 1.64
N PRO A 35 9.83 32.47 2.35
CA PRO A 35 9.89 32.29 3.80
C PRO A 35 8.95 33.26 4.52
N VAL A 36 8.30 32.76 5.57
CA VAL A 36 7.45 33.57 6.46
C VAL A 36 8.31 34.42 7.41
N GLU A 37 9.46 33.88 7.81
CA GLU A 37 10.48 34.56 8.61
C GLU A 37 11.82 34.46 7.91
N VAL A 38 12.51 35.60 7.77
CA VAL A 38 13.85 35.66 7.20
C VAL A 38 14.86 35.33 8.27
N ASN A 39 15.74 34.37 8.01
CA ASN A 39 16.87 34.09 8.89
C ASN A 39 17.96 35.13 8.66
N THR A 40 18.25 35.95 9.66
CA THR A 40 19.28 37.01 9.58
C THR A 40 20.71 36.48 9.75
N GLU A 41 20.87 35.25 10.25
CA GLU A 41 22.19 34.64 10.50
C GLU A 41 22.87 34.17 9.20
N ILE A 42 22.16 34.14 8.07
CA ILE A 42 22.70 33.75 6.76
C ILE A 42 23.88 34.66 6.34
N GLY A 43 23.89 35.93 6.76
CA GLY A 43 24.95 36.88 6.43
C GLY A 43 26.18 36.83 7.33
N ALA A 44 26.18 36.06 8.43
CA ALA A 44 27.18 36.17 9.49
C ALA A 44 28.42 35.26 9.33
N VAL A 45 28.55 34.56 8.19
CA VAL A 45 29.70 33.68 7.95
C VAL A 45 30.86 34.51 7.40
N GLU A 46 31.87 34.73 8.25
CA GLU A 46 33.13 35.37 7.90
C GLU A 46 34.12 34.32 7.40
N ASP A 47 34.58 34.51 6.16
CA ASP A 47 35.67 33.75 5.54
C ASP A 47 36.62 34.79 4.92
N ASP A 48 37.84 34.83 5.45
CA ASP A 48 38.86 35.84 5.09
C ASP A 48 39.47 35.61 3.70
N THR A 49 39.11 34.52 3.01
CA THR A 49 39.54 34.31 1.64
C THR A 49 38.86 35.30 0.68
N PRO A 50 39.52 35.70 -0.42
CA PRO A 50 38.91 36.60 -1.41
C PRO A 50 37.57 36.07 -1.96
N MET A 51 37.45 34.75 -2.13
CA MET A 51 36.21 34.09 -2.53
C MET A 51 35.15 34.18 -1.41
N GLY A 52 35.54 33.94 -0.16
CA GLY A 52 34.67 34.08 1.00
C GLY A 52 34.11 35.48 1.19
N GLN A 53 34.93 36.50 0.93
CA GLN A 53 34.50 37.91 0.95
C GLN A 53 33.50 38.23 -0.17
N ALA A 54 33.74 37.74 -1.39
CA ALA A 54 32.79 37.89 -2.50
C ALA A 54 31.44 37.20 -2.18
N ASP A 55 31.48 35.98 -1.66
CA ASP A 55 30.28 35.27 -1.21
C ASP A 55 29.55 35.99 -0.08
N ALA A 56 30.29 36.59 0.88
CA ALA A 56 29.70 37.36 1.96
C ALA A 56 28.93 38.58 1.43
N LEU A 57 29.48 39.31 0.45
CA LEU A 57 28.79 40.43 -0.19
C LEU A 57 27.48 39.98 -0.87
N ILE A 58 27.52 38.86 -1.59
CA ILE A 58 26.33 38.27 -2.22
C ILE A 58 25.28 37.90 -1.17
N ARG A 59 25.68 37.27 -0.06
CA ARG A 59 24.77 36.88 1.03
C ARG A 59 24.12 38.08 1.70
N VAL A 60 24.88 39.16 1.94
CA VAL A 60 24.36 40.41 2.53
C VAL A 60 23.31 41.04 1.62
N GLU A 61 23.58 41.14 0.33
CA GLU A 61 22.62 41.72 -0.62
C GLU A 61 21.38 40.84 -0.80
N ALA A 62 21.55 39.51 -0.88
CA ALA A 62 20.45 38.56 -0.94
C ALA A 62 19.53 38.66 0.30
N LEU A 63 20.12 38.86 1.48
CA LEU A 63 19.36 39.05 2.73
C LEU A 63 18.57 40.36 2.73
N LYS A 64 19.15 41.47 2.23
CA LYS A 64 18.44 42.74 2.04
C LYS A 64 17.26 42.59 1.07
N MET A 65 17.47 41.93 -0.07
CA MET A 65 16.40 41.64 -1.03
C MET A 65 15.27 40.83 -0.39
N LEU A 66 15.61 39.79 0.37
CA LEU A 66 14.62 38.92 1.02
C LEU A 66 13.82 39.66 2.11
N GLN A 67 14.47 40.54 2.88
CA GLN A 67 13.79 41.38 3.88
C GLN A 67 12.85 42.40 3.24
N SER A 68 13.29 43.03 2.15
CA SER A 68 12.47 43.96 1.35
C SER A 68 11.23 43.26 0.78
N ASP A 69 11.39 42.07 0.20
CA ASP A 69 10.28 41.26 -0.32
C ASP A 69 9.32 40.82 0.79
N ALA A 70 9.83 40.36 1.93
CA ALA A 70 9.01 39.97 3.08
C ALA A 70 8.22 41.14 3.67
N HIS A 71 8.76 42.36 3.60
CA HIS A 71 8.08 43.58 4.02
C HIS A 71 7.01 44.03 3.01
N LYS A 72 7.36 44.13 1.72
CA LYS A 72 6.48 44.64 0.66
C LYS A 72 5.38 43.64 0.27
N TYR A 73 5.67 42.34 0.36
CA TYR A 73 4.78 41.24 -0.04
C TYR A 73 4.68 40.14 1.03
N PRO A 74 4.10 40.42 2.20
CA PRO A 74 4.10 39.49 3.33
C PRO A 74 3.29 38.21 3.04
N VAL A 75 3.90 37.05 3.34
CA VAL A 75 3.25 35.74 3.23
C VAL A 75 2.39 35.46 4.47
N LYS A 76 1.20 34.89 4.28
CA LYS A 76 0.34 34.47 5.40
C LYS A 76 0.89 33.19 6.03
N ALA A 77 1.24 33.24 7.31
CA ALA A 77 1.67 32.06 8.05
C ALA A 77 0.55 30.97 8.09
N PRO A 78 0.89 29.68 7.95
CA PRO A 78 -0.04 28.57 8.16
C PRO A 78 -0.69 28.65 9.55
N LYS A 79 -1.95 28.20 9.68
CA LYS A 79 -2.70 28.27 10.95
C LYS A 79 -1.99 27.56 12.10
N ASP A 80 -1.22 26.51 11.82
CA ASP A 80 -0.49 25.74 12.82
C ASP A 80 0.68 26.52 13.45
N MET A 81 1.30 27.46 12.72
CA MET A 81 2.35 28.35 13.24
C MET A 81 1.81 29.54 14.04
N LYS A 82 0.48 29.77 14.08
CA LYS A 82 -0.11 30.88 14.85
C LYS A 82 -0.19 30.60 16.35
N LYS A 83 -0.14 29.33 16.78
CA LYS A 83 -0.42 28.95 18.17
C LYS A 83 0.70 29.39 19.13
N ASP A 84 1.93 29.51 18.65
CA ASP A 84 3.11 29.78 19.50
C ASP A 84 3.52 31.27 19.56
N LYS A 85 2.83 32.18 18.87
CA LYS A 85 3.31 33.57 18.62
C LYS A 85 2.38 34.70 19.05
N LYS A 86 1.80 34.65 20.25
CA LYS A 86 1.01 35.78 20.78
C LYS A 86 1.86 36.95 21.32
N GLY A 87 3.19 36.81 21.48
CA GLY A 87 4.02 37.84 22.16
C GLY A 87 5.10 38.58 21.34
N GLY A 88 5.69 37.98 20.30
CA GLY A 88 6.93 38.49 19.68
C GLY A 88 6.81 39.23 18.33
N SER A 89 5.63 39.21 17.70
CA SER A 89 5.47 39.57 16.28
C SER A 89 5.62 41.07 15.98
N LYS A 90 5.27 41.97 16.90
CA LYS A 90 5.35 43.43 16.65
C LYS A 90 6.80 43.95 16.59
N ARG A 91 7.70 43.50 17.46
CA ARG A 91 9.11 43.92 17.46
C ARG A 91 9.88 43.40 16.24
N LYS A 92 9.66 42.13 15.85
CA LYS A 92 10.27 41.58 14.62
C LYS A 92 9.77 42.28 13.35
N ARG A 93 8.49 42.63 13.26
CA ARG A 93 7.95 43.45 12.15
C ARG A 93 8.54 44.86 12.11
N ALA A 94 8.78 45.47 13.28
CA ALA A 94 9.41 46.79 13.37
C ALA A 94 10.90 46.75 12.95
N ALA A 95 11.64 45.71 13.33
CA ALA A 95 13.02 45.49 12.86
C ALA A 95 13.07 45.21 11.34
N LEU A 96 12.14 44.43 10.81
CA LEU A 96 12.01 44.20 9.36
C LEU A 96 11.65 45.49 8.60
N ALA A 97 10.87 46.38 9.22
CA ALA A 97 10.53 47.68 8.64
C ALA A 97 11.69 48.68 8.71
N ALA A 98 12.54 48.61 9.74
CA ALA A 98 13.75 49.42 9.85
C ALA A 98 14.86 48.93 8.89
N ALA A 99 15.00 47.62 8.69
CA ALA A 99 15.94 47.05 7.72
C ALA A 99 15.43 47.22 6.27
N ALA A 100 14.12 47.14 6.03
CA ALA A 100 13.53 47.52 4.73
C ALA A 100 13.55 49.04 4.47
N ALA A 101 13.92 49.85 5.48
CA ALA A 101 14.16 51.28 5.30
C ALA A 101 15.56 51.56 4.70
N GLU A 102 16.49 50.59 4.71
CA GLU A 102 17.57 50.57 3.72
C GLU A 102 16.94 50.27 2.35
N THR A 103 16.68 51.32 1.60
CA THR A 103 16.19 51.22 0.23
C THR A 103 17.20 50.44 -0.59
N LEU A 104 16.77 49.31 -1.19
CA LEU A 104 17.53 48.64 -2.23
C LEU A 104 18.00 49.67 -3.26
N GLU A 105 19.27 49.58 -3.64
CA GLU A 105 19.83 50.45 -4.65
C GLU A 105 19.07 50.24 -5.98
N LEU A 106 18.69 51.35 -6.61
CA LEU A 106 17.93 51.32 -7.85
C LEU A 106 18.88 51.45 -9.03
N PHE A 107 19.10 50.33 -9.73
CA PHE A 107 19.85 50.32 -10.97
C PHE A 107 18.95 50.62 -12.18
N PRO A 108 19.44 51.35 -13.19
CA PRO A 108 18.72 51.54 -14.46
C PRO A 108 18.57 50.18 -15.17
N ASP A 109 17.49 50.04 -15.96
CA ASP A 109 17.17 48.77 -16.60
C ASP A 109 18.28 48.31 -17.58
N GLU A 110 19.00 49.24 -18.21
CA GLU A 110 20.16 48.96 -19.09
C GLU A 110 21.28 48.22 -18.35
N GLN A 111 21.67 48.68 -17.15
CA GLN A 111 22.70 48.03 -16.34
C GLN A 111 22.24 46.65 -15.85
N LEU A 112 20.95 46.47 -15.56
CA LEU A 112 20.42 45.18 -15.16
C LEU A 112 20.42 44.16 -16.30
N GLU A 113 20.13 44.58 -17.53
CA GLU A 113 20.21 43.69 -18.69
C GLU A 113 21.67 43.36 -19.04
N GLU A 114 22.59 44.33 -18.93
CA GLU A 114 24.03 44.08 -19.10
C GLU A 114 24.57 43.09 -18.04
N ALA A 115 24.23 43.29 -16.76
CA ALA A 115 24.61 42.37 -15.70
C ALA A 115 24.05 40.94 -15.92
N ARG A 116 22.82 40.80 -16.42
CA ARG A 116 22.26 39.48 -16.77
C ARG A 116 23.00 38.84 -17.93
N ALA A 117 23.42 39.61 -18.93
CA ALA A 117 24.20 39.10 -20.05
C ALA A 117 25.57 38.59 -19.57
N LEU A 118 26.24 39.33 -18.68
CA LEU A 118 27.51 38.91 -18.08
C LEU A 118 27.37 37.60 -17.28
N VAL A 119 26.35 37.50 -16.41
CA VAL A 119 26.08 36.28 -15.64
C VAL A 119 25.75 35.09 -16.57
N ALA A 120 25.05 35.32 -17.68
CA ALA A 120 24.76 34.28 -18.65
C ALA A 120 26.03 33.77 -19.35
N LEU A 121 26.93 34.68 -19.75
CA LEU A 121 28.23 34.33 -20.34
C LEU A 121 29.09 33.51 -19.37
N GLU A 122 29.20 33.95 -18.10
CA GLU A 122 29.92 33.21 -17.08
C GLU A 122 29.31 31.81 -16.83
N ALA A 123 27.99 31.70 -16.84
CA ALA A 123 27.30 30.42 -16.69
C ALA A 123 27.60 29.46 -17.86
N GLU A 124 27.65 29.96 -19.09
CA GLU A 124 28.04 29.19 -20.28
C GLU A 124 29.49 28.71 -20.20
N GLU A 125 30.42 29.57 -19.76
CA GLU A 125 31.82 29.19 -19.55
C GLU A 125 31.97 28.09 -18.49
N ILE A 126 31.25 28.22 -17.36
CA ILE A 126 31.25 27.21 -16.30
C ILE A 126 30.65 25.89 -16.82
N ALA A 127 29.57 25.95 -17.59
CA ALA A 127 28.95 24.77 -18.19
C ALA A 127 29.88 24.08 -19.20
N ALA A 128 30.67 24.85 -19.98
CA ALA A 128 31.66 24.29 -20.89
C ALA A 128 32.81 23.57 -20.15
N GLN A 129 33.22 24.07 -18.99
CA GLN A 129 34.31 23.47 -18.19
C GLN A 129 33.86 22.28 -17.33
N ARG A 130 32.66 22.36 -16.72
CA ARG A 130 32.18 21.41 -15.71
C ARG A 130 31.02 20.52 -16.18
N GLY A 131 30.47 20.81 -17.36
CA GLY A 131 29.23 20.23 -17.86
C GLY A 131 28.00 21.03 -17.42
N ASP A 132 26.92 20.88 -18.18
CA ASP A 132 25.63 21.52 -17.90
C ASP A 132 25.04 21.04 -16.56
N PRO A 133 24.43 21.92 -15.73
CA PRO A 133 23.78 21.51 -14.50
C PRO A 133 22.61 20.55 -14.75
N ASP A 134 22.84 19.26 -14.49
CA ASP A 134 21.81 18.23 -14.51
C ASP A 134 20.90 18.34 -13.28
N GLY A 135 19.59 18.45 -13.51
CA GLY A 135 18.58 18.51 -12.45
C GLY A 135 18.59 17.29 -11.53
N ALA A 136 18.98 16.10 -12.02
CA ALA A 136 19.11 14.91 -11.18
C ALA A 136 20.28 15.04 -10.19
N ARG A 137 21.44 15.54 -10.65
CA ARG A 137 22.59 15.82 -9.78
C ARG A 137 22.27 16.90 -8.75
N PHE A 138 21.52 17.93 -9.14
CA PHE A 138 21.07 18.95 -8.21
C PHE A 138 20.17 18.36 -7.13
N ALA A 139 19.19 17.51 -7.50
CA ALA A 139 18.30 16.87 -6.55
C ALA A 139 19.05 15.97 -5.56
N GLU A 140 20.05 15.21 -6.03
CA GLU A 140 20.90 14.37 -5.19
C GLU A 140 21.74 15.22 -4.20
N ALA A 141 22.40 16.27 -4.69
CA ALA A 141 23.18 17.16 -3.85
C ALA A 141 22.31 17.90 -2.81
N TRP A 142 21.10 18.32 -3.22
CA TRP A 142 20.12 18.93 -2.34
C TRP A 142 19.67 17.97 -1.23
N GLU A 143 19.32 16.73 -1.60
CA GLU A 143 18.88 15.71 -0.65
C GLU A 143 20.00 15.36 0.35
N ALA A 144 21.23 15.20 -0.13
CA ALA A 144 22.40 14.97 0.73
C ALA A 144 22.63 16.14 1.70
N ALA A 145 22.54 17.38 1.24
CA ALA A 145 22.66 18.56 2.09
C ALA A 145 21.50 18.65 3.09
N ALA A 146 20.28 18.34 2.69
CA ALA A 146 19.10 18.35 3.56
C ALA A 146 19.20 17.29 4.66
N GLN A 147 19.73 16.11 4.36
CA GLN A 147 19.95 15.02 5.32
C GLN A 147 21.05 15.34 6.35
N ASP A 148 22.05 16.14 5.97
CA ASP A 148 23.09 16.60 6.90
C ASP A 148 22.60 17.72 7.82
N LEU A 149 21.45 18.37 7.55
CA LEU A 149 20.94 19.45 8.40
C LEU A 149 20.19 18.90 9.62
N VAL A 150 20.62 19.31 10.81
CA VAL A 150 20.03 18.92 12.09
C VAL A 150 19.66 20.15 12.93
N TYR A 151 18.50 20.13 13.57
CA TYR A 151 18.09 21.19 14.50
C TYR A 151 18.67 20.91 15.89
N VAL A 152 19.40 21.88 16.45
CA VAL A 152 19.98 21.80 17.79
C VAL A 152 19.15 22.68 18.74
N PRO A 153 18.42 22.11 19.71
CA PRO A 153 17.52 22.89 20.58
C PRO A 153 18.21 23.96 21.43
N SER A 154 19.42 23.69 21.95
CA SER A 154 20.20 24.63 22.76
C SER A 154 20.58 25.90 21.99
N GLN A 155 20.97 25.77 20.72
CA GLN A 155 21.28 26.90 19.84
C GLN A 155 20.03 27.50 19.16
N ARG A 156 18.93 26.74 19.12
CA ARG A 156 17.67 27.11 18.42
C ARG A 156 17.89 27.37 16.91
N SER A 157 18.91 26.74 16.35
CA SER A 157 19.36 26.88 14.97
C SER A 157 19.46 25.52 14.29
N VAL A 158 19.53 25.54 12.95
CA VAL A 158 19.81 24.36 12.14
C VAL A 158 21.28 24.40 11.74
N VAL A 159 22.00 23.33 12.04
CA VAL A 159 23.43 23.20 11.77
C VAL A 159 23.70 21.94 10.96
N ARG A 160 24.89 21.86 10.35
CA ARG A 160 25.36 20.64 9.69
C ARG A 160 25.76 19.60 10.74
N PHE A 161 25.22 18.39 10.62
CA PHE A 161 25.45 17.29 11.54
C PHE A 161 26.92 16.86 11.52
N GLY A 162 27.58 16.90 10.36
CA GLY A 162 29.02 16.67 10.25
C GLY A 162 29.86 17.62 11.14
N ALA A 163 29.54 18.91 11.10
CA ALA A 163 30.30 19.99 11.77
C ALA A 163 29.94 20.21 13.24
N ALA A 164 28.79 19.71 13.71
CA ALA A 164 28.33 19.89 15.09
C ALA A 164 29.23 19.17 16.12
N ALA A 165 29.29 19.70 17.34
CA ALA A 165 30.02 19.05 18.43
C ALA A 165 29.32 17.74 18.87
N LYS A 166 30.06 16.79 19.46
CA LYS A 166 29.47 15.51 19.91
C LYS A 166 28.27 15.69 20.85
N ALA A 167 28.31 16.68 21.74
CA ALA A 167 27.21 17.00 22.64
C ALA A 167 25.96 17.48 21.89
N GLU A 168 26.13 18.36 20.90
CA GLU A 168 25.06 18.90 20.06
C GLU A 168 24.45 17.81 19.18
N LYS A 169 25.26 16.90 18.63
CA LYS A 169 24.76 15.72 17.89
C LYS A 169 23.84 14.87 18.76
N VAL A 170 24.23 14.60 20.01
CA VAL A 170 23.40 13.82 20.94
C VAL A 170 22.10 14.55 21.25
N GLU A 171 22.15 15.87 21.49
CA GLU A 171 20.97 16.68 21.76
C GLU A 171 20.00 16.69 20.57
N ALA A 172 20.52 16.90 19.37
CA ALA A 172 19.74 16.95 18.14
C ALA A 172 19.09 15.60 17.82
N LEU A 173 19.82 14.50 17.98
CA LEU A 173 19.29 13.14 17.81
C LEU A 173 18.20 12.82 18.85
N LYS A 174 18.38 13.22 20.11
CA LYS A 174 17.34 13.07 21.14
C LYS A 174 16.08 13.83 20.76
N PHE A 175 16.22 15.07 20.32
CA PHE A 175 15.09 15.89 19.89
C PHE A 175 14.36 15.28 18.69
N GLN A 176 15.10 14.80 17.67
CA GLN A 176 14.51 14.09 16.54
C GLN A 176 13.78 12.81 16.98
N PHE A 177 14.38 12.03 17.87
CA PHE A 177 13.76 10.82 18.41
C PHE A 177 12.46 11.12 19.16
N GLU A 178 12.44 12.13 20.04
CA GLU A 178 11.24 12.54 20.77
C GLU A 178 10.16 13.06 19.82
N ALA A 179 10.54 13.87 18.82
CA ALA A 179 9.61 14.38 17.82
C ALA A 179 8.98 13.25 16.99
N THR A 180 9.79 12.31 16.52
CA THR A 180 9.33 11.13 15.76
C THR A 180 8.48 10.20 16.62
N GLN A 181 8.85 9.97 17.88
CA GLN A 181 8.05 9.20 18.83
C GLN A 181 6.67 9.85 19.05
N ALA A 182 6.62 11.17 19.24
CA ALA A 182 5.36 11.91 19.39
C ALA A 182 4.49 11.84 18.13
N GLN A 183 5.10 11.91 16.94
CA GLN A 183 4.40 11.72 15.67
C GLN A 183 3.86 10.29 15.54
N ALA A 184 4.68 9.27 15.82
CA ALA A 184 4.29 7.88 15.80
C ALA A 184 3.12 7.60 16.75
N ALA A 185 3.16 8.11 17.98
CA ALA A 185 2.06 7.98 18.95
C ALA A 185 0.77 8.62 18.43
N ARG A 186 0.84 9.82 17.82
CA ARG A 186 -0.33 10.49 17.22
C ARG A 186 -0.90 9.69 16.05
N LEU A 187 -0.04 9.14 15.19
CA LEU A 187 -0.46 8.32 14.05
C LEU A 187 -1.05 6.99 14.50
N ALA A 188 -0.45 6.33 15.49
CA ALA A 188 -0.98 5.11 16.10
C ALA A 188 -2.36 5.34 16.71
N ALA A 189 -2.56 6.43 17.45
CA ALA A 189 -3.87 6.78 18.00
C ALA A 189 -4.92 7.06 16.91
N LYS A 190 -4.53 7.71 15.80
CA LYS A 190 -5.40 7.90 14.64
C LYS A 190 -5.74 6.58 13.96
N ALA A 191 -4.74 5.73 13.73
CA ALA A 191 -4.90 4.42 13.13
C ALA A 191 -5.82 3.52 13.97
N ALA A 192 -5.65 3.51 15.30
CA ALA A 192 -6.53 2.78 16.22
C ALA A 192 -7.99 3.26 16.13
N LYS A 193 -8.23 4.58 16.09
CA LYS A 193 -9.59 5.14 15.92
C LYS A 193 -10.22 4.77 14.58
N VAL A 194 -9.43 4.82 13.49
CA VAL A 194 -9.90 4.41 12.17
C VAL A 194 -10.17 2.91 12.14
N GLY A 195 -9.29 2.10 12.70
CA GLY A 195 -9.43 0.65 12.83
C GLY A 195 -10.68 0.25 13.60
N GLN A 196 -10.96 0.90 14.74
CA GLN A 196 -12.19 0.67 15.50
C GLN A 196 -13.46 1.02 14.71
N ARG A 197 -13.45 2.14 13.97
CA ARG A 197 -14.57 2.53 13.10
C ARG A 197 -14.78 1.54 11.95
N LEU A 198 -13.69 1.07 11.35
CA LEU A 198 -13.72 0.08 10.29
C LEU A 198 -14.21 -1.27 10.81
N ALA A 199 -13.75 -1.71 11.98
CA ALA A 199 -14.23 -2.93 12.62
C ALA A 199 -15.74 -2.85 12.92
N LEU A 200 -16.25 -1.70 13.38
CA LEU A 200 -17.69 -1.51 13.60
C LEU A 200 -18.50 -1.56 12.30
N LYS A 201 -18.04 -0.87 11.24
CA LYS A 201 -18.77 -0.79 9.96
C LYS A 201 -18.67 -2.07 9.14
N CYS A 202 -17.50 -2.71 9.14
CA CYS A 202 -17.16 -3.79 8.22
C CYS A 202 -16.96 -5.15 8.91
N GLY A 203 -16.95 -5.21 10.25
CA GLY A 203 -16.73 -6.46 10.99
C GLY A 203 -17.80 -7.52 10.70
N GLY A 204 -19.07 -7.12 10.54
CA GLY A 204 -20.14 -8.03 10.13
C GLY A 204 -19.94 -8.60 8.73
N TYR A 205 -19.54 -7.75 7.78
CA TYR A 205 -19.21 -8.18 6.41
C TYR A 205 -18.02 -9.14 6.39
N GLY A 206 -16.97 -8.86 7.19
CA GLY A 206 -15.82 -9.76 7.33
C GLY A 206 -16.20 -11.14 7.87
N LYS A 207 -17.05 -11.21 8.90
CA LYS A 207 -17.56 -12.48 9.42
C LYS A 207 -18.40 -13.24 8.40
N ARG A 208 -19.29 -12.54 7.68
CA ARG A 208 -20.10 -13.17 6.63
C ARG A 208 -19.24 -13.69 5.48
N ALA A 209 -18.23 -12.94 5.06
CA ALA A 209 -17.30 -13.39 4.03
C ALA A 209 -16.54 -14.66 4.46
N ALA A 210 -16.03 -14.70 5.70
CA ALA A 210 -15.36 -15.87 6.25
C ALA A 210 -16.27 -17.12 6.30
N LEU A 211 -17.52 -16.95 6.73
CA LEU A 211 -18.52 -18.04 6.74
C LEU A 211 -18.84 -18.53 5.32
N LEU A 212 -19.09 -17.61 4.38
CA LEU A 212 -19.37 -17.97 2.99
C LEU A 212 -18.19 -18.71 2.34
N HIS A 213 -16.96 -18.31 2.64
CA HIS A 213 -15.77 -19.02 2.17
C HIS A 213 -15.71 -20.45 2.72
N GLN A 214 -16.05 -20.65 3.99
CA GLN A 214 -16.09 -21.97 4.60
C GLN A 214 -17.21 -22.84 3.98
N GLU A 215 -18.42 -22.29 3.84
CA GLU A 215 -19.55 -22.98 3.21
C GLU A 215 -19.22 -23.39 1.77
N LEU A 216 -18.61 -22.48 0.99
CA LEU A 216 -18.19 -22.74 -0.38
C LEU A 216 -17.16 -23.87 -0.46
N ALA A 217 -16.18 -23.89 0.44
CA ALA A 217 -15.17 -24.94 0.51
C ALA A 217 -15.82 -26.30 0.82
N THR A 218 -16.70 -26.37 1.83
CA THR A 218 -17.42 -27.61 2.16
C THR A 218 -18.33 -28.09 1.03
N ALA A 219 -18.97 -27.17 0.30
CA ALA A 219 -19.83 -27.50 -0.82
C ALA A 219 -19.01 -28.05 -2.01
N HIS A 220 -17.81 -27.52 -2.25
CA HIS A 220 -16.89 -28.07 -3.24
C HIS A 220 -16.45 -29.49 -2.89
N GLU A 221 -16.00 -29.73 -1.66
CA GLU A 221 -15.60 -31.07 -1.21
C GLU A 221 -16.75 -32.09 -1.31
N ALA A 222 -17.97 -31.68 -0.98
CA ALA A 222 -19.15 -32.53 -1.12
C ALA A 222 -19.49 -32.80 -2.60
N ALA A 223 -19.38 -31.79 -3.46
CA ALA A 223 -19.63 -31.93 -4.89
C ALA A 223 -18.61 -32.86 -5.57
N ASP A 224 -17.33 -32.73 -5.23
CA ASP A 224 -16.27 -33.61 -5.72
C ASP A 224 -16.49 -35.05 -5.28
N THR A 225 -16.85 -35.25 -4.00
CA THR A 225 -17.18 -36.58 -3.46
C THR A 225 -18.37 -37.19 -4.20
N ALA A 226 -19.46 -36.44 -4.36
CA ALA A 226 -20.66 -36.89 -5.07
C ALA A 226 -20.37 -37.21 -6.56
N ALA A 227 -19.47 -36.45 -7.20
CA ALA A 227 -19.05 -36.71 -8.58
C ALA A 227 -18.28 -38.04 -8.68
N ILE A 228 -17.34 -38.29 -7.76
CA ILE A 228 -16.60 -39.56 -7.68
C ILE A 228 -17.56 -40.73 -7.43
N GLU A 229 -18.44 -40.59 -6.43
CA GLU A 229 -19.46 -41.60 -6.11
C GLU A 229 -20.37 -41.88 -7.30
N GLY A 230 -20.81 -40.85 -8.02
CA GLY A 230 -21.63 -40.99 -9.22
C GLY A 230 -20.96 -41.86 -10.30
N VAL A 231 -19.67 -41.64 -10.57
CA VAL A 231 -18.89 -42.45 -11.52
C VAL A 231 -18.70 -43.88 -11.00
N CYS A 232 -18.42 -44.05 -9.71
CA CYS A 232 -18.29 -45.35 -9.07
C CYS A 232 -19.59 -46.16 -9.17
N PHE A 233 -20.73 -45.58 -8.80
CA PHE A 233 -22.03 -46.26 -8.86
C PHE A 233 -22.48 -46.55 -10.29
N ALA A 234 -22.22 -45.67 -11.26
CA ALA A 234 -22.49 -45.96 -12.66
C ALA A 234 -21.68 -47.17 -13.16
N THR A 235 -20.41 -47.24 -12.75
CA THR A 235 -19.52 -48.36 -13.10
C THR A 235 -19.97 -49.66 -12.42
N LEU A 236 -20.26 -49.63 -11.12
CA LEU A 236 -20.81 -50.75 -10.35
C LEU A 236 -22.12 -51.25 -10.95
N GLN A 237 -23.04 -50.34 -11.29
CA GLN A 237 -24.31 -50.69 -11.91
C GLN A 237 -24.12 -51.43 -13.24
N ARG A 238 -23.18 -50.96 -14.08
CA ARG A 238 -22.86 -51.63 -15.35
C ARG A 238 -22.30 -53.03 -15.12
N LEU A 239 -21.41 -53.21 -14.15
CA LEU A 239 -20.84 -54.51 -13.80
C LEU A 239 -21.90 -55.46 -13.25
N GLU A 240 -22.74 -55.01 -12.32
CA GLU A 240 -23.81 -55.84 -11.74
C GLU A 240 -24.86 -56.23 -12.78
N ARG A 241 -25.24 -55.32 -13.69
CA ARG A 241 -26.12 -55.66 -14.81
C ARG A 241 -25.53 -56.73 -15.72
N ALA A 242 -24.22 -56.68 -15.98
CA ALA A 242 -23.53 -57.69 -16.77
C ALA A 242 -23.40 -59.04 -16.03
N ALA A 243 -23.19 -59.01 -14.70
CA ALA A 243 -23.02 -60.19 -13.86
C ALA A 243 -24.35 -60.91 -13.52
N LEU A 244 -25.48 -60.22 -13.59
CA LEU A 244 -26.81 -60.76 -13.25
C LEU A 244 -27.20 -61.97 -14.11
N ALA A 245 -27.06 -61.87 -15.43
CA ALA A 245 -27.43 -62.93 -16.36
C ALA A 245 -26.64 -64.25 -16.13
N PRO A 246 -25.29 -64.26 -16.08
CA PRO A 246 -24.55 -65.48 -15.82
C PRO A 246 -24.83 -66.07 -14.43
N ARG A 247 -24.93 -65.24 -13.37
CA ARG A 247 -25.32 -65.71 -12.04
C ARG A 247 -26.69 -66.41 -12.02
N LEU A 248 -27.67 -65.87 -12.75
CA LEU A 248 -28.99 -66.50 -12.88
C LEU A 248 -28.94 -67.81 -13.67
N GLN A 249 -28.07 -67.93 -14.67
CA GLN A 249 -27.90 -69.19 -15.40
C GLN A 249 -27.23 -70.25 -14.52
N GLU A 250 -26.16 -69.89 -13.80
CA GLU A 250 -25.49 -70.78 -12.86
C GLU A 250 -26.46 -71.36 -11.82
N LEU A 251 -27.31 -70.51 -11.22
CA LEU A 251 -28.36 -70.94 -10.29
C LEU A 251 -29.41 -71.85 -10.93
N LYS A 252 -29.77 -71.62 -12.19
CA LYS A 252 -30.71 -72.49 -12.92
C LYS A 252 -30.09 -73.85 -13.21
N ASP A 253 -28.83 -73.87 -13.60
CA ASP A 253 -28.08 -75.09 -13.87
C ASP A 253 -27.93 -75.92 -12.58
N ASP A 254 -27.62 -75.27 -11.45
CA ASP A 254 -27.59 -75.91 -10.13
C ASP A 254 -28.95 -76.49 -9.73
N LEU A 255 -30.03 -75.72 -9.94
CA LEU A 255 -31.38 -76.20 -9.65
C LEU A 255 -31.73 -77.41 -10.52
N ALA A 256 -31.40 -77.39 -11.80
CA ALA A 256 -31.63 -78.51 -12.71
C ALA A 256 -30.84 -79.76 -12.28
N ARG A 257 -29.57 -79.60 -11.87
CA ARG A 257 -28.75 -80.68 -11.30
C ARG A 257 -29.40 -81.28 -10.05
N GLN A 258 -29.79 -80.44 -9.08
CA GLN A 258 -30.44 -80.90 -7.85
C GLN A 258 -31.78 -81.59 -8.10
N GLN A 259 -32.58 -81.10 -9.06
CA GLN A 259 -33.83 -81.74 -9.45
C GLN A 259 -33.60 -83.13 -10.07
N ALA A 260 -32.57 -83.27 -10.92
CA ALA A 260 -32.21 -84.56 -11.51
C ALA A 260 -31.74 -85.57 -10.44
N ASP A 261 -30.91 -85.12 -9.49
CA ASP A 261 -30.45 -85.95 -8.37
C ASP A 261 -31.63 -86.36 -7.47
N ALA A 262 -32.52 -85.43 -7.13
CA ALA A 262 -33.70 -85.70 -6.34
C ALA A 262 -34.65 -86.69 -7.04
N ALA A 263 -34.86 -86.56 -8.35
CA ALA A 263 -35.66 -87.50 -9.14
C ALA A 263 -35.05 -88.91 -9.13
N THR A 264 -33.72 -89.00 -9.26
CA THR A 264 -32.96 -90.26 -9.22
C THR A 264 -33.10 -90.93 -7.84
N LEU A 265 -32.91 -90.17 -6.75
CA LEU A 265 -33.07 -90.64 -5.38
C LEU A 265 -34.50 -91.10 -5.08
N GLN A 266 -35.51 -90.35 -5.53
CA GLN A 266 -36.92 -90.75 -5.39
C GLN A 266 -37.23 -92.03 -6.17
N GLY A 267 -36.66 -92.19 -7.37
CA GLY A 267 -36.76 -93.42 -8.16
C GLY A 267 -36.17 -94.63 -7.41
N ALA A 268 -34.94 -94.47 -6.89
CA ALA A 268 -34.28 -95.49 -6.08
C ALA A 268 -35.09 -95.84 -4.82
N TYR A 269 -35.62 -94.84 -4.12
CA TYR A 269 -36.48 -95.03 -2.95
C TYR A 269 -37.76 -95.80 -3.28
N LYS A 270 -38.45 -95.46 -4.38
CA LYS A 270 -39.63 -96.20 -4.86
C LYS A 270 -39.31 -97.65 -5.17
N ALA A 271 -38.17 -97.92 -5.80
CA ALA A 271 -37.71 -99.28 -6.09
C ALA A 271 -37.44 -100.09 -4.81
N LEU A 272 -36.71 -99.50 -3.84
CA LEU A 272 -36.45 -100.09 -2.52
C LEU A 272 -37.74 -100.36 -1.73
N GLN A 273 -38.71 -99.45 -1.76
CA GLN A 273 -40.05 -99.64 -1.20
C GLN A 273 -40.77 -100.84 -1.83
N GLY A 274 -40.74 -100.95 -3.16
CA GLY A 274 -41.30 -102.08 -3.89
C GLY A 274 -40.66 -103.41 -3.49
N GLN A 275 -39.32 -103.46 -3.42
CA GLN A 275 -38.58 -104.64 -2.96
C GLN A 275 -38.94 -105.01 -1.52
N LYS A 276 -39.00 -104.04 -0.60
CA LYS A 276 -39.42 -104.26 0.78
C LYS A 276 -40.83 -104.84 0.86
N ALA A 277 -41.77 -104.31 0.08
CA ALA A 277 -43.15 -104.81 0.04
C ALA A 277 -43.23 -106.23 -0.54
N ALA A 278 -42.47 -106.53 -1.60
CA ALA A 278 -42.38 -107.86 -2.17
C ALA A 278 -41.78 -108.88 -1.19
N LEU A 279 -40.68 -108.53 -0.52
CA LEU A 279 -40.08 -109.35 0.52
C LEU A 279 -41.03 -109.54 1.70
N ALA A 280 -41.75 -108.50 2.13
CA ALA A 280 -42.76 -108.62 3.20
C ALA A 280 -43.91 -109.57 2.81
N LYS A 281 -44.37 -109.53 1.56
CA LYS A 281 -45.35 -110.51 1.04
C LYS A 281 -44.78 -111.93 1.03
N ALA A 282 -43.57 -112.12 0.50
CA ALA A 282 -42.91 -113.43 0.49
C ALA A 282 -42.72 -114.00 1.90
N VAL A 283 -42.34 -113.17 2.88
CA VAL A 283 -42.24 -113.57 4.29
C VAL A 283 -43.62 -113.91 4.88
N ALA A 284 -44.68 -113.17 4.53
CA ALA A 284 -46.04 -113.47 4.98
C ALA A 284 -46.57 -114.78 4.36
N GLU A 285 -46.28 -115.05 3.09
CA GLU A 285 -46.61 -116.30 2.39
C GLU A 285 -45.83 -117.49 2.97
N ALA A 286 -44.53 -117.33 3.20
CA ALA A 286 -43.71 -118.34 3.87
C ALA A 286 -44.20 -118.64 5.31
N LYS A 287 -44.64 -117.60 6.05
CA LYS A 287 -45.28 -117.78 7.36
C LYS A 287 -46.62 -118.51 7.28
N LYS A 288 -47.43 -118.28 6.24
CA LYS A 288 -48.67 -119.05 6.01
C LYS A 288 -48.39 -120.50 5.65
N GLN A 289 -47.40 -120.76 4.80
CA GLN A 289 -47.00 -122.12 4.43
C GLN A 289 -46.43 -122.89 5.63
N ASN A 290 -45.63 -122.25 6.49
CA ASN A 290 -45.15 -122.86 7.74
C ASN A 290 -46.23 -122.98 8.83
N GLY A 291 -47.27 -122.16 8.80
CA GLY A 291 -48.42 -122.29 9.71
C GLY A 291 -49.40 -123.42 9.35
N VAL A 292 -49.39 -123.89 8.10
CA VAL A 292 -50.18 -125.05 7.64
C VAL A 292 -49.46 -126.37 7.92
N ALA A 293 -48.15 -126.35 8.21
CA ALA A 293 -47.38 -127.53 8.59
C ALA A 293 -47.40 -127.84 10.11
N ALA A 294 -48.13 -127.05 10.92
CA ALA A 294 -48.23 -127.20 12.37
C ALA A 294 -49.69 -127.39 12.84
N ALA A 295 -50.48 -128.16 12.09
CA ALA A 295 -51.78 -128.69 12.49
C ALA A 295 -51.74 -130.22 12.43
#